data_AF-A0A6I5EB24-F1
#
_entry.id   AF-A0A6I5EB24-F1
#
_cell.length_a   1.000
_cell.length_b   1.000
_cell.length_c   1.000
_cell.angle_alpha   90.00
_cell.angle_beta   90.00
_cell.angle_gamma   90.00
#
_symmetry.space_group_name_H-M   'P 1'
#
loop_
_entity.id
_entity.type
_entity.pdbx_description
1 polymer ?
#
loop_
_entity_poly.entity_id
_entity_poly.type
_entity_poly.pdbx_seq_one_letter_code
_entity_poly.pdbx_strand_id
1 'polypeptide(L)'
;MSGLWGDGGPYAAWVGFLRRWAALEPVDPGTLPAIVPEDFQGDTLARLTQHLTDALDARLNDWAERLLRAMAHSTDEFSVGRELAQARAGLNTVRALAGHPGLPPKVREELTGLVDRQIPELQAQLERNLDAEARRGADPRLLERRRRTLRENALTSVLTAPPPPLAPPSAPPSAGRRSPVSGPAAGGDAWAYDPAARPRRRIVPD
;
A
#
# COMPACT_ATOMS: atom_id res chain seq x y z
N MET A 1 4.50 38.25 12.13
CA MET A 1 5.07 36.96 11.69
C MET A 1 4.50 35.86 12.58
N SER A 2 3.22 35.54 12.35
CA SER A 2 2.44 34.64 13.21
C SER A 2 1.79 33.60 12.31
N GLY A 3 2.20 32.33 12.40
CA GLY A 3 1.62 31.30 11.54
C GLY A 3 2.15 29.88 11.63
N LEU A 4 3.13 29.54 12.49
CA LEU A 4 3.71 28.18 12.48
C LEU A 4 3.05 27.17 13.46
N TRP A 5 2.06 27.58 14.25
CA TRP A 5 1.55 26.77 15.38
C TRP A 5 0.03 26.56 15.38
N GLY A 6 -0.62 26.66 14.20
CA GLY A 6 -2.07 26.49 14.08
C GLY A 6 -2.56 25.05 13.93
N ASP A 7 -1.75 24.16 13.35
CA ASP A 7 -2.10 22.76 13.09
C ASP A 7 -0.94 21.84 13.53
N GLY A 8 -0.74 21.66 14.83
CA GLY A 8 0.05 20.55 15.42
C GLY A 8 1.52 20.32 14.97
N GLY A 9 2.07 21.11 14.05
CA GLY A 9 3.39 20.91 13.46
C GLY A 9 3.50 19.67 12.54
N PRO A 10 4.61 19.55 11.78
CA PRO A 10 4.85 18.40 10.89
C PRO A 10 4.73 17.04 11.60
N TYR A 11 5.20 16.95 12.85
CA TYR A 11 5.07 15.74 13.65
C TYR A 11 3.61 15.29 13.85
N ALA A 12 2.71 16.18 14.28
CA ALA A 12 1.32 15.79 14.52
C ALA A 12 0.57 15.46 13.22
N ALA A 13 0.90 16.13 12.11
CA ALA A 13 0.36 15.80 10.80
C ALA A 13 0.71 14.35 10.41
N TRP A 14 1.98 13.95 10.61
CA TRP A 14 2.42 12.58 10.39
C TRP A 14 1.73 11.58 11.32
N VAL A 15 1.73 11.81 12.63
CA VAL A 15 1.11 10.89 13.59
C VAL A 15 -0.41 10.75 13.34
N GLY A 16 -1.10 11.85 13.05
CA GLY A 16 -2.52 11.86 12.72
C GLY A 16 -2.83 11.10 11.43
N PHE A 17 -1.99 11.28 10.40
CA PHE A 17 -2.07 10.49 9.18
C PHE A 17 -1.86 9.00 9.46
N LEU A 18 -0.77 8.63 10.16
CA LEU A 18 -0.41 7.22 10.41
C LEU A 18 -1.50 6.48 11.18
N ARG A 19 -2.15 7.14 12.13
CA ARG A 19 -3.30 6.56 12.85
C ARG A 19 -4.47 6.23 11.93
N ARG A 20 -4.90 7.20 11.10
CA ARG A 20 -6.02 7.00 10.15
C ARG A 20 -5.66 5.99 9.07
N TRP A 21 -4.44 6.06 8.57
CA TRP A 21 -3.91 5.13 7.59
C TRP A 21 -3.85 3.70 8.15
N ALA A 22 -3.37 3.50 9.39
CA ALA A 22 -3.41 2.19 10.04
C ALA A 22 -4.84 1.67 10.25
N ALA A 23 -5.81 2.55 10.47
CA ALA A 23 -7.24 2.22 10.57
C ALA A 23 -7.93 1.95 9.22
N LEU A 24 -7.19 1.98 8.11
CA LEU A 24 -7.69 1.84 6.74
C LEU A 24 -8.68 2.90 6.28
N GLU A 25 -8.54 4.11 6.82
CA GLU A 25 -9.21 5.26 6.26
C GLU A 25 -8.57 5.68 4.92
N PRO A 26 -9.37 6.19 3.95
CA PRO A 26 -8.87 6.71 2.69
C PRO A 26 -8.14 8.03 2.92
N VAL A 27 -6.83 7.97 3.13
CA VAL A 27 -5.97 9.15 3.34
C VAL A 27 -4.87 9.23 2.29
N ASP A 28 -4.65 10.44 1.76
CA ASP A 28 -3.64 10.68 0.72
C ASP A 28 -2.26 11.01 1.35
N PRO A 29 -1.23 10.16 1.16
CA PRO A 29 0.11 10.43 1.66
C PRO A 29 0.76 11.66 1.04
N GLY A 30 0.33 12.10 -0.16
CA GLY A 30 0.85 13.30 -0.83
C GLY A 30 0.58 14.60 -0.07
N THR A 31 -0.31 14.56 0.93
CA THR A 31 -0.60 15.70 1.82
C THR A 31 0.41 15.86 2.97
N LEU A 32 1.33 14.90 3.15
CA LEU A 32 2.26 14.89 4.27
C LEU A 32 3.41 15.90 4.08
N PRO A 33 3.72 16.69 5.11
CA PRO A 33 4.84 17.64 5.06
C PRO A 33 6.18 16.90 5.08
N ALA A 34 7.22 17.53 4.54
CA ALA A 34 8.58 17.04 4.68
C ALA A 34 9.06 17.14 6.13
N ILE A 35 9.79 16.12 6.59
CA ILE A 35 10.46 16.05 7.88
C ILE A 35 11.90 16.50 7.70
N VAL A 36 12.25 17.61 8.33
CA VAL A 36 13.61 18.14 8.42
C VAL A 36 14.16 17.75 9.79
N PRO A 37 15.07 16.76 9.92
CA PRO A 37 15.55 16.26 11.20
C PRO A 37 16.05 17.35 12.16
N GLU A 38 16.60 18.43 11.62
CA GLU A 38 17.15 19.57 12.35
C GLU A 38 16.08 20.38 13.10
N ASP A 39 14.81 20.32 12.66
CA ASP A 39 13.69 20.98 13.31
C ASP A 39 13.17 20.20 14.53
N PHE A 40 13.62 18.95 14.71
CA PHE A 40 13.17 18.06 15.77
C PHE A 40 14.15 18.11 16.95
N GLN A 41 13.61 18.35 18.15
CA GLN A 41 14.39 18.34 19.39
C GLN A 41 14.37 16.95 20.04
N GLY A 42 15.52 16.54 20.57
CA GLY A 42 15.67 15.31 21.34
C GLY A 42 15.20 14.06 20.60
N ASP A 43 14.42 13.21 21.28
CA ASP A 43 14.00 11.91 20.77
C ASP A 43 12.77 11.96 19.84
N THR A 44 12.34 13.14 19.39
CA THR A 44 11.09 13.28 18.63
C THR A 44 11.13 12.52 17.30
N LEU A 45 12.29 12.51 16.63
CA LEU A 45 12.47 11.73 15.41
C LEU A 45 12.40 10.22 15.69
N ALA A 46 12.98 9.76 16.80
CA ALA A 46 12.92 8.35 17.19
C ALA A 46 11.47 7.90 17.48
N ARG A 47 10.67 8.76 18.14
CA ARG A 47 9.24 8.51 18.36
C ARG A 47 8.45 8.47 17.05
N LEU A 48 8.76 9.34 16.11
CA LEU A 48 8.14 9.31 14.78
C LEU A 48 8.48 8.00 14.05
N THR A 49 9.73 7.56 14.09
CA THR A 49 10.14 6.26 13.53
C THR A 49 9.38 5.11 14.18
N GLN A 50 9.17 5.14 15.50
CA GLN A 50 8.36 4.14 16.19
C GLN A 50 6.91 4.13 15.67
N HIS A 51 6.27 5.29 15.55
CA HIS A 51 4.92 5.38 14.99
C HIS A 51 4.82 4.90 13.55
N LEU A 52 5.86 5.12 12.74
CA LEU A 52 5.93 4.61 11.37
C LEU A 52 5.98 3.09 11.36
N THR A 53 6.87 2.49 12.14
CA THR A 53 6.99 1.02 12.25
C THR A 53 5.70 0.41 12.76
N ASP A 54 5.11 0.94 13.84
CA ASP A 54 3.86 0.44 14.41
C ASP A 54 2.71 0.48 13.39
N ALA A 55 2.60 1.57 12.62
CA ALA A 55 1.56 1.72 11.61
C ALA A 55 1.77 0.76 10.43
N LEU A 56 3.02 0.58 9.96
CA LEU A 56 3.36 -0.36 8.90
C LEU A 56 3.05 -1.79 9.31
N ASP A 57 3.46 -2.20 10.52
CA ASP A 57 3.20 -3.53 11.06
C ASP A 57 1.71 -3.78 11.24
N ALA A 58 0.95 -2.82 11.77
CA ALA A 58 -0.50 -2.93 11.89
C ALA A 58 -1.17 -3.11 10.52
N ARG A 59 -0.76 -2.32 9.52
CA ARG A 59 -1.33 -2.39 8.17
C ARG A 59 -1.00 -3.71 7.48
N LEU A 60 0.23 -4.22 7.63
CA LEU A 60 0.65 -5.48 7.04
C LEU A 60 -0.05 -6.68 7.69
N ASN A 61 -0.22 -6.66 9.01
CA ASN A 61 -0.95 -7.73 9.71
C ASN A 61 -2.43 -7.77 9.31
N ASP A 62 -3.14 -6.63 9.32
CA ASP A 62 -4.54 -6.58 8.87
C ASP A 62 -4.66 -7.00 7.39
N TRP A 63 -3.74 -6.55 6.53
CA TRP A 63 -3.67 -6.98 5.14
C TRP A 63 -3.51 -8.50 5.01
N ALA A 64 -2.61 -9.12 5.77
CA ALA A 64 -2.36 -10.55 5.73
C ALA A 64 -3.58 -11.35 6.19
N GLU A 65 -4.22 -10.92 7.28
CA GLU A 65 -5.45 -11.54 7.78
C GLU A 65 -6.61 -11.44 6.78
N ARG A 66 -6.75 -10.30 6.09
CA ARG A 66 -7.77 -10.12 5.05
C ARG A 66 -7.51 -11.03 3.85
N LEU A 67 -6.27 -11.10 3.39
CA LEU A 67 -5.90 -11.96 2.27
C LEU A 67 -6.16 -13.43 2.60
N LEU A 68 -5.74 -13.90 3.78
CA LEU A 68 -5.97 -15.28 4.22
C LEU A 68 -7.47 -15.59 4.30
N ARG A 69 -8.28 -14.67 4.86
CA ARG A 69 -9.74 -14.82 4.88
C ARG A 69 -10.32 -14.85 3.47
N ALA A 70 -9.92 -13.94 2.58
CA ALA A 70 -10.43 -13.88 1.22
C ALA A 70 -10.09 -15.16 0.42
N MET A 71 -8.87 -15.69 0.59
CA MET A 71 -8.45 -16.95 -0.03
C MET A 71 -9.22 -18.16 0.51
N ALA A 72 -9.57 -18.17 1.80
CA ALA A 72 -10.38 -19.23 2.40
C ALA A 72 -11.83 -19.22 1.88
N HIS A 73 -12.40 -18.05 1.62
CA HIS A 73 -13.77 -17.91 1.09
C HIS A 73 -13.87 -18.04 -0.43
N SER A 74 -12.75 -17.91 -1.15
CA SER A 74 -12.73 -17.99 -2.62
C SER A 74 -12.91 -19.44 -3.09
N THR A 75 -14.01 -19.68 -3.80
CA THR A 75 -14.37 -21.00 -4.33
C THR A 75 -13.72 -21.32 -5.68
N ASP A 76 -13.28 -20.30 -6.42
CA ASP A 76 -12.74 -20.40 -7.78
C ASP A 76 -11.42 -19.66 -7.96
N GLU A 77 -10.64 -20.07 -8.97
CA GLU A 77 -9.30 -19.56 -9.24
C GLU A 77 -9.27 -18.12 -9.72
N PHE A 78 -10.32 -17.66 -10.41
CA PHE A 78 -10.40 -16.27 -10.87
C PHE A 78 -10.55 -15.33 -9.68
N SER A 79 -11.40 -15.68 -8.72
CA SER A 79 -11.52 -14.98 -7.44
C SER A 79 -10.18 -14.95 -6.71
N VAL A 80 -9.49 -16.09 -6.55
CA VAL A 80 -8.16 -16.12 -5.92
C VAL A 80 -7.15 -15.20 -6.62
N GLY A 81 -7.09 -15.25 -7.96
CA GLY A 81 -6.21 -14.38 -8.74
C GLY A 81 -6.52 -12.90 -8.54
N ARG A 82 -7.80 -12.53 -8.48
CA ARG A 82 -8.25 -11.16 -8.20
C ARG A 82 -7.84 -10.71 -6.79
N GLU A 83 -8.04 -11.54 -5.78
CA GLU A 83 -7.65 -11.22 -4.40
C GLU A 83 -6.12 -11.04 -4.28
N LEU A 84 -5.33 -11.86 -4.97
CA LEU A 84 -3.86 -11.70 -5.02
C LEU A 84 -3.44 -10.41 -5.75
N ALA A 85 -4.09 -10.06 -6.85
CA ALA A 85 -3.84 -8.81 -7.56
C ALA A 85 -4.18 -7.58 -6.69
N GLN A 86 -5.31 -7.62 -5.97
CA GLN A 86 -5.70 -6.60 -5.00
C GLN A 86 -4.69 -6.53 -3.84
N ALA A 87 -4.22 -7.68 -3.36
CA ALA A 87 -3.23 -7.75 -2.31
C ALA A 87 -1.90 -7.09 -2.72
N ARG A 88 -1.47 -7.28 -3.98
CA ARG A 88 -0.31 -6.58 -4.55
C ARG A 88 -0.50 -5.07 -4.62
N ALA A 89 -1.69 -4.59 -4.96
CA ALA A 89 -1.99 -3.15 -4.91
C ALA A 89 -1.83 -2.61 -3.48
N GLY A 90 -2.33 -3.36 -2.48
CA GLY A 90 -2.11 -3.09 -1.06
C GLY A 90 -0.63 -2.95 -0.68
N LEU A 91 0.20 -3.93 -1.02
CA LEU A 91 1.64 -3.90 -0.72
C LEU A 91 2.36 -2.71 -1.40
N ASN A 92 1.93 -2.31 -2.60
CA ASN A 92 2.46 -1.09 -3.23
C ASN A 92 2.14 0.16 -2.41
N THR A 93 0.97 0.27 -1.79
CA THR A 93 0.64 1.42 -0.93
C THR A 93 1.50 1.47 0.33
N VAL A 94 1.77 0.31 0.94
CA VAL A 94 2.66 0.19 2.10
C VAL A 94 4.09 0.60 1.72
N ARG A 95 4.60 0.07 0.59
CA ARG A 95 5.93 0.40 0.07
C ARG A 95 6.06 1.87 -0.32
N ALA A 96 5.01 2.48 -0.86
CA ALA A 96 4.98 3.90 -1.20
C ALA A 96 5.09 4.80 0.05
N LEU A 97 4.45 4.41 1.17
CA LEU A 97 4.59 5.12 2.44
C LEU A 97 6.00 4.97 3.03
N ALA A 98 6.55 3.75 3.02
CA ALA A 98 7.92 3.50 3.47
C ALA A 98 8.96 4.29 2.65
N GLY A 99 8.69 4.45 1.35
CA GLY A 99 9.49 5.22 0.39
C GLY A 99 9.20 6.72 0.34
N HIS A 100 8.39 7.27 1.25
CA HIS A 100 7.85 8.62 1.09
C HIS A 100 8.96 9.71 1.06
N PRO A 101 8.93 10.66 0.10
CA PRO A 101 9.98 11.67 -0.06
C PRO A 101 10.03 12.68 1.09
N GLY A 102 8.93 12.82 1.83
CA GLY A 102 8.89 13.63 3.05
C GLY A 102 9.62 13.01 4.25
N LEU A 103 10.11 11.76 4.15
CA LEU A 103 10.91 11.14 5.20
C LEU A 103 12.41 11.45 5.01
N PRO A 104 13.19 11.52 6.12
CA PRO A 104 14.64 11.62 6.02
C PRO A 104 15.22 10.41 5.26
N PRO A 105 16.26 10.59 4.42
CA PRO A 105 16.77 9.53 3.55
C PRO A 105 17.07 8.22 4.27
N LYS A 106 17.73 8.30 5.43
CA LYS A 106 18.08 7.14 6.26
C LYS A 106 16.83 6.37 6.74
N VAL A 107 15.82 7.08 7.23
CA VAL A 107 14.56 6.47 7.70
C VAL A 107 13.83 5.82 6.53
N ARG A 108 13.78 6.49 5.37
CA ARG A 108 13.19 5.94 4.14
C ARG A 108 13.85 4.64 3.71
N GLU A 109 15.18 4.58 3.72
CA GLU A 109 15.96 3.39 3.37
C GLU A 109 15.70 2.23 4.35
N GLU A 110 15.71 2.51 5.65
CA GLU A 110 15.45 1.52 6.69
C GLU A 110 14.04 0.93 6.59
N LEU A 111 13.01 1.79 6.44
CA LEU A 111 11.62 1.36 6.33
C LEU A 111 11.34 0.62 5.02
N THR A 112 11.87 1.11 3.90
CA THR A 112 11.71 0.41 2.60
C THR A 112 12.36 -0.96 2.66
N GLY A 113 13.57 -1.05 3.24
CA GLY A 113 14.26 -2.33 3.44
C GLY A 113 13.50 -3.29 4.36
N LEU A 114 12.80 -2.78 5.38
CA LEU A 114 11.94 -3.58 6.25
C LEU A 114 10.76 -4.18 5.46
N VAL A 115 10.03 -3.36 4.73
CA VAL A 115 8.88 -3.82 3.91
C VAL A 115 9.33 -4.79 2.83
N ASP A 116 10.44 -4.51 2.17
CA ASP A 116 10.98 -5.36 1.10
C ASP A 116 11.42 -6.74 1.64
N ARG A 117 11.81 -6.85 2.92
CA ARG A 117 12.11 -8.15 3.58
C ARG A 117 10.85 -8.91 4.01
N GLN A 118 9.78 -8.22 4.38
CA GLN A 118 8.53 -8.87 4.81
C GLN A 118 7.76 -9.47 3.63
N ILE A 119 7.81 -8.88 2.43
CA ILE A 119 7.07 -9.37 1.26
C ILE A 119 7.40 -10.83 0.90
N PRO A 120 8.67 -11.27 0.85
CA PRO A 120 9.02 -12.69 0.67
C PRO A 120 8.52 -13.60 1.80
N GLU A 121 8.53 -13.14 3.05
CA GLU A 121 8.05 -13.93 4.20
C GLU A 121 6.55 -14.22 4.10
N LEU A 122 5.77 -13.22 3.66
CA LEU A 122 4.33 -13.31 3.41
C LEU A 122 4.03 -14.29 2.27
N GLN A 123 4.76 -14.20 1.17
CA GLN A 123 4.67 -15.17 0.07
C GLN A 123 4.92 -16.59 0.57
N ALA A 124 6.00 -16.80 1.33
CA ALA A 124 6.36 -18.10 1.88
C ALA A 124 5.31 -18.61 2.88
N GLN A 125 4.63 -17.73 3.62
CA GLN A 125 3.55 -18.12 4.53
C GLN A 125 2.32 -18.66 3.76
N LEU A 126 1.96 -18.03 2.64
CA LEU A 126 0.89 -18.53 1.78
C LEU A 126 1.22 -19.92 1.21
N GLU A 127 2.45 -20.12 0.76
CA GLU A 127 2.92 -21.40 0.24
C GLU A 127 2.90 -22.49 1.32
N ARG A 128 3.40 -22.18 2.53
CA ARG A 128 3.34 -23.09 3.68
C ARG A 128 1.91 -23.48 4.06
N ASN A 129 0.95 -22.56 3.93
CA ASN A 129 -0.45 -22.86 4.21
C ASN A 129 -1.03 -23.86 3.20
N LEU A 130 -0.71 -23.72 1.92
CA LEU A 130 -1.10 -24.70 0.89
C LEU A 130 -0.45 -26.07 1.13
N ASP A 131 0.81 -26.10 1.57
CA ASP A 131 1.47 -27.36 1.94
C ASP A 131 0.83 -28.02 3.15
N ALA A 132 0.37 -27.24 4.13
CA ALA A 132 -0.37 -27.75 5.27
C ALA A 132 -1.73 -28.33 4.86
N GLU A 133 -2.44 -27.71 3.92
CA GLU A 133 -3.68 -28.26 3.33
C GLU A 133 -3.42 -29.59 2.60
N ALA A 134 -2.31 -29.69 1.87
CA ALA A 134 -1.90 -30.94 1.22
C ALA A 134 -1.72 -32.08 2.22
N ARG A 135 -1.08 -31.81 3.37
CA ARG A 135 -0.88 -32.80 4.43
C ARG A 135 -2.19 -33.21 5.12
N ARG A 136 -3.22 -32.35 5.10
CA ARG A 136 -4.56 -32.64 5.62
C ARG A 136 -5.44 -33.43 4.65
N GLY A 137 -4.94 -33.76 3.46
CA GLY A 137 -5.65 -34.59 2.48
C GLY A 137 -6.59 -33.83 1.55
N ALA A 138 -6.38 -32.52 1.35
CA ALA A 138 -7.12 -31.77 0.34
C ALA A 138 -6.84 -32.29 -1.08
N ASP A 139 -7.75 -32.03 -2.03
CA ASP A 139 -7.64 -32.51 -3.41
C ASP A 139 -6.32 -32.04 -4.08
N PRO A 140 -5.43 -32.96 -4.50
CA PRO A 140 -4.17 -32.61 -5.14
C PRO A 140 -4.31 -31.75 -6.40
N ARG A 141 -5.38 -31.95 -7.19
CA ARG A 141 -5.60 -31.17 -8.42
C ARG A 141 -5.98 -29.73 -8.10
N LEU A 142 -6.81 -29.52 -7.07
CA LEU A 142 -7.18 -28.19 -6.61
C LEU A 142 -5.96 -27.44 -6.04
N LEU A 143 -5.13 -28.13 -5.26
CA LEU A 143 -3.92 -27.55 -4.69
C LEU A 143 -2.91 -27.14 -5.76
N GLU A 144 -2.68 -27.98 -6.78
CA GLU A 144 -1.75 -27.61 -7.86
C GLU A 144 -2.26 -26.41 -8.67
N ARG A 145 -3.57 -26.32 -8.89
CA ARG A 145 -4.17 -25.12 -9.50
C ARG A 145 -3.96 -23.88 -8.63
N ARG A 146 -4.23 -23.96 -7.32
CA ARG A 146 -3.99 -22.84 -6.38
C ARG A 146 -2.52 -22.42 -6.34
N ARG A 147 -1.58 -23.37 -6.32
CA ARG A 147 -0.14 -23.09 -6.39
C ARG A 147 0.22 -22.38 -7.69
N ARG A 148 -0.33 -22.83 -8.82
CA ARG A 148 -0.12 -22.16 -10.12
C ARG A 148 -0.64 -20.71 -10.09
N THR A 149 -1.86 -20.49 -9.61
CA THR A 149 -2.43 -19.14 -9.47
C THR A 149 -1.57 -18.24 -8.57
N LEU A 150 -1.06 -18.78 -7.47
CA LEU A 150 -0.16 -18.06 -6.56
C LEU A 150 1.18 -17.70 -7.22
N ARG A 151 1.77 -18.61 -8.01
CA ARG A 151 3.00 -18.33 -8.78
C ARG A 151 2.77 -17.27 -9.86
N GLU A 152 1.66 -17.35 -10.58
CA GLU A 152 1.29 -16.37 -11.62
C GLU A 152 0.99 -14.98 -11.05
N ASN A 153 0.56 -14.91 -9.77
CA ASN A 153 0.23 -13.66 -9.07
C ASN A 153 1.14 -13.40 -7.87
N ALA A 154 2.42 -13.81 -7.96
CA ALA A 154 3.35 -13.73 -6.84
C ALA A 154 3.43 -12.30 -6.25
N LEU A 155 3.33 -12.21 -4.92
CA LEU A 155 3.38 -10.94 -4.19
C LEU A 155 4.72 -10.23 -4.37
N THR A 156 5.80 -11.01 -4.47
CA THR A 156 7.18 -10.54 -4.71
C THR A 156 7.34 -9.75 -6.01
N SER A 157 6.39 -9.86 -6.95
CA SER A 157 6.36 -9.01 -8.15
C SER A 157 6.25 -7.51 -7.85
N VAL A 158 5.88 -7.13 -6.62
CA VAL A 158 5.86 -5.73 -6.16
C VAL A 158 7.29 -5.17 -5.96
N LEU A 159 8.26 -6.04 -5.69
CA LEU A 159 9.66 -5.65 -5.47
C LEU A 159 10.38 -5.31 -6.77
N THR A 160 10.00 -5.96 -7.87
CA THR A 160 10.58 -5.76 -9.20
C THR A 160 9.94 -4.60 -9.98
N ALA A 161 8.77 -4.12 -9.53
CA ALA A 161 8.13 -2.94 -10.10
C ALA A 161 8.79 -1.67 -9.54
N PRO A 162 9.26 -0.73 -10.40
CA PRO A 162 9.65 0.59 -9.93
C PRO A 162 8.43 1.28 -9.31
N PRO A 163 8.58 1.94 -8.14
CA PRO A 163 7.46 2.65 -7.52
C PRO A 163 6.92 3.69 -8.52
N PRO A 164 5.58 3.84 -8.64
CA PRO A 164 5.03 4.89 -9.47
C PRO A 164 5.57 6.24 -8.97
N PRO A 165 6.05 7.14 -9.86
CA PRO A 165 6.50 8.45 -9.43
C PRO A 165 5.33 9.17 -8.75
N LEU A 166 5.52 9.56 -7.48
CA LEU A 166 4.65 10.54 -6.84
C LEU A 166 4.75 11.80 -7.70
N ALA A 167 3.66 12.16 -8.38
CA ALA A 167 3.66 13.34 -9.24
C ALA A 167 4.12 14.55 -8.41
N PRO A 168 5.02 15.40 -8.93
CA PRO A 168 5.38 16.64 -8.24
C PRO A 168 4.12 17.47 -8.00
N PRO A 169 4.07 18.26 -6.91
CA PRO A 169 2.93 19.14 -6.65
C PRO A 169 2.71 20.01 -7.89
N SER A 170 1.50 19.96 -8.41
CA SER A 170 1.13 20.66 -9.64
C SER A 170 1.48 22.14 -9.49
N ALA A 171 2.35 22.63 -10.37
CA ALA A 171 2.62 24.06 -10.50
C ALA A 171 1.28 24.81 -10.68
N PRO A 172 1.15 26.03 -10.13
CA PRO A 172 -0.09 26.78 -10.23
C PRO A 172 -0.49 26.98 -11.69
N PRO A 173 -1.78 26.85 -12.05
CA PRO A 173 -2.21 26.96 -13.43
C PRO A 173 -2.03 28.40 -13.91
N SER A 174 -1.18 28.59 -14.92
CA SER A 174 -1.17 29.82 -15.73
C SER A 174 -2.56 29.99 -16.35
N ALA A 175 -3.23 31.08 -15.98
CA ALA A 175 -4.54 31.44 -16.48
C ALA A 175 -4.53 31.57 -18.01
N GLY A 176 -5.18 30.64 -18.72
CA GLY A 176 -5.21 30.66 -20.18
C GLY A 176 -6.14 29.65 -20.81
N ARG A 177 -7.39 30.07 -21.04
CA ARG A 177 -8.42 29.52 -21.95
C ARG A 177 -9.08 28.17 -21.63
N ARG A 178 -10.40 28.30 -21.48
CA ARG A 178 -11.48 27.31 -21.34
C ARG A 178 -11.51 26.25 -22.46
N SER A 179 -11.71 24.99 -22.09
CA SER A 179 -12.81 24.12 -22.57
C SER A 179 -12.96 22.89 -21.64
N PRO A 180 -14.18 22.36 -21.43
CA PRO A 180 -14.47 21.41 -20.36
C PRO A 180 -14.42 19.96 -20.86
N VAL A 181 -13.56 19.15 -20.25
CA VAL A 181 -13.76 17.69 -20.19
C VAL A 181 -13.48 17.26 -18.76
N SER A 182 -14.51 17.35 -17.92
CA SER A 182 -14.49 16.80 -16.57
C SER A 182 -14.65 15.28 -16.67
N GLY A 183 -13.53 14.58 -16.84
CA GLY A 183 -13.42 13.18 -16.41
C GLY A 183 -13.07 13.18 -14.91
N PRO A 184 -13.69 12.32 -14.07
CA PRO A 184 -13.35 12.29 -12.66
C PRO A 184 -11.90 11.81 -12.51
N ALA A 185 -11.08 12.66 -11.89
CA ALA A 185 -9.73 12.31 -11.48
C ALA A 185 -9.81 11.12 -10.51
N ALA A 186 -9.22 10.00 -10.92
CA ALA A 186 -9.09 8.81 -10.11
C ALA A 186 -8.04 9.04 -9.00
N GLY A 187 -8.41 9.81 -7.99
CA GLY A 187 -7.81 9.80 -6.65
C GLY A 187 -8.57 8.87 -5.70
N GLY A 188 -9.19 7.82 -6.24
CA GLY A 188 -9.93 6.85 -5.45
C GLY A 188 -8.97 5.92 -4.74
N ASP A 189 -9.09 5.88 -3.41
CA ASP A 189 -8.45 4.87 -2.56
C ASP A 189 -8.57 3.50 -3.22
N ALA A 190 -7.43 2.81 -3.38
CA ALA A 190 -7.36 1.48 -3.97
C ALA A 190 -8.21 0.44 -3.18
N TRP A 191 -8.71 0.83 -2.00
CA TRP A 191 -9.58 0.05 -1.12
C TRP A 191 -11.05 0.50 -1.08
N ALA A 192 -11.43 1.59 -1.75
CA ALA A 192 -12.83 1.98 -1.84
C ALA A 192 -13.59 1.04 -2.79
N TYR A 193 -14.27 0.04 -2.22
CA TYR A 193 -15.21 -0.78 -2.95
C TYR A 193 -16.41 0.05 -3.39
N ASP A 194 -16.49 0.38 -4.69
CA ASP A 194 -17.69 0.90 -5.33
C ASP A 194 -18.41 -0.24 -6.07
N PRO A 195 -19.54 -0.76 -5.55
CA PRO A 195 -20.31 -1.82 -6.22
C PRO A 195 -20.94 -1.37 -7.55
N ALA A 196 -20.96 -0.07 -7.87
CA ALA A 196 -21.46 0.47 -9.13
C ALA A 196 -20.35 0.73 -10.18
N ALA A 197 -19.08 0.49 -9.83
CA ALA A 197 -17.96 0.75 -10.73
C ALA A 197 -18.00 -0.19 -11.94
N ARG A 198 -18.10 0.38 -13.14
CA ARG A 198 -18.08 -0.38 -14.40
C ARG A 198 -16.73 -1.08 -14.60
N PRO A 199 -16.70 -2.33 -15.09
CA PRO A 199 -15.47 -3.07 -15.33
C PRO A 199 -14.58 -2.32 -16.32
N ARG A 200 -13.34 -2.01 -15.90
CA ARG A 200 -12.35 -1.31 -16.74
C ARG A 200 -11.88 -2.24 -17.85
N ARG A 201 -12.35 -1.99 -19.07
CA ARG A 201 -11.97 -2.71 -20.28
C ARG A 201 -10.55 -2.29 -20.68
N ARG A 202 -9.57 -3.20 -20.58
CA ARG A 202 -8.19 -2.97 -21.03
C ARG A 202 -8.16 -3.13 -22.56
N ILE A 203 -7.96 -2.03 -23.29
CA ILE A 203 -7.70 -2.06 -24.72
C ILE A 203 -6.23 -2.45 -24.90
N VAL A 204 -5.98 -3.58 -25.55
CA VAL A 204 -4.65 -3.97 -26.04
C VAL A 204 -4.55 -3.41 -27.46
N PRO A 205 -3.61 -2.50 -27.76
CA PRO A 205 -3.34 -2.12 -29.14
C PRO A 205 -2.55 -3.26 -29.83
N ASP A 206 -2.94 -3.53 -31.08
CA ASP A 206 -2.29 -4.45 -32.03
C ASP A 206 -0.93 -3.89 -32.49
#